data_AF-A0A970EZI4-F1
#
_entry.id   AF-A0A970EZI4-F1
#
_cell.length_a   1.000
_cell.length_b   1.000
_cell.length_c   1.000
_cell.angle_alpha   90.00
_cell.angle_beta   90.00
_cell.angle_gamma   90.00
#
_symmetry.space_group_name_H-M   'P 1'
#
loop_
_entity.id
_entity.type
_entity.pdbx_description
1 polymer ?
#
loop_
_entity_poly.entity_id
_entity_poly.type
_entity_poly.pdbx_seq_one_letter_code
_entity_poly.pdbx_strand_id
1 'polypeptide(L)'
;MGKSLKVTIDDILREKTNTFIDRIDSKMQYKSEYRGKAIRLDWIDEVEFACPYIDNLVRNPRVALITEEDIVKIEKAKKVSVASIKDLAKNSQRIDKFDLVTNKVQPSKLLIERREETFNTYENRFLFTVIKFTIRFVVERERELKNLEVQNEEVLEYAASTVTGEEKVNIKLKVTSNDIAQNQNNEDDNIDFSEIKERLRIIKDYFINWSRSEFMETMEKAKVSFVTPPIKKTNLILKNPNFQVVTRLWEYINKYDMEKDEGSLPHFETAGNTFLKEFLDDAFLINYIVMDSINKNQKEQHERLTKYAVVLIAHQVQRVLSLLLKNGVEISDEEIISLISAEIKNVKSRRTIDNSEIKQKFQRAMEEYIERTQEYL
;
A
#
# COMPACT_ATOMS: atom_id res chain seq x y z
N MET A 1 -56.20 -25.63 2.37
CA MET A 1 -56.00 -26.18 1.02
C MET A 1 -55.26 -25.15 0.19
N GLY A 2 -53.94 -25.28 0.05
CA GLY A 2 -53.13 -24.35 -0.75
C GLY A 2 -53.33 -24.61 -2.24
N LYS A 3 -53.71 -23.59 -3.00
CA LYS A 3 -53.74 -23.65 -4.47
C LYS A 3 -52.35 -24.04 -4.95
N SER A 4 -52.25 -25.22 -5.55
CA SER A 4 -51.09 -25.63 -6.35
C SER A 4 -50.99 -24.67 -7.55
N LEU A 5 -50.17 -23.63 -7.43
CA LEU A 5 -49.71 -22.85 -8.58
C LEU A 5 -49.02 -23.84 -9.53
N LYS A 6 -49.67 -24.11 -10.68
CA LYS A 6 -49.01 -24.84 -11.76
C LYS A 6 -47.77 -24.02 -12.17
N VAL A 7 -46.62 -24.67 -12.21
CA VAL A 7 -45.38 -24.09 -12.71
C VAL A 7 -45.56 -23.91 -14.21
N THR A 8 -46.01 -22.73 -14.62
CA THR A 8 -46.12 -22.35 -16.03
C THR A 8 -45.15 -21.21 -16.25
N ILE A 9 -44.34 -21.30 -17.30
CA ILE A 9 -43.42 -20.22 -17.69
C ILE A 9 -44.26 -19.03 -18.13
N ASP A 10 -43.99 -17.85 -17.57
CA ASP A 10 -44.63 -16.61 -17.99
C ASP A 10 -43.87 -16.09 -19.23
N ASP A 11 -44.51 -16.16 -20.40
CA ASP A 11 -43.89 -15.83 -21.68
C ASP A 11 -43.49 -14.35 -21.79
N ILE A 12 -44.23 -13.44 -21.13
CA ILE A 12 -43.95 -12.00 -21.13
C ILE A 12 -42.68 -11.73 -20.32
N LEU A 13 -42.56 -12.35 -19.15
CA LEU A 13 -41.36 -12.22 -18.32
C LEU A 13 -40.15 -12.87 -18.98
N ARG A 14 -40.35 -13.97 -19.71
CA ARG A 14 -39.30 -14.62 -20.50
C ARG A 14 -38.79 -13.72 -21.62
N GLU A 15 -39.68 -13.06 -22.36
CA GLU A 15 -39.30 -12.10 -23.40
C GLU A 15 -38.56 -10.88 -22.81
N LYS A 16 -39.04 -10.36 -21.68
CA LYS A 16 -38.36 -9.29 -20.92
C LYS A 16 -36.96 -9.73 -20.45
N THR A 17 -36.79 -10.98 -20.04
CA THR A 17 -35.50 -11.53 -19.62
C THR A 17 -34.54 -11.68 -20.80
N ASN A 18 -35.01 -12.20 -21.94
CA ASN A 18 -34.19 -12.35 -23.14
C ASN A 18 -33.75 -10.99 -23.69
N THR A 19 -34.68 -10.03 -23.78
CA THR A 19 -34.36 -8.66 -24.25
C THR A 19 -33.39 -7.93 -23.32
N PHE A 20 -33.46 -8.19 -22.01
CA PHE A 20 -32.48 -7.68 -21.05
C PHE A 20 -31.08 -8.20 -21.39
N ILE A 21 -30.93 -9.52 -21.58
CA ILE A 21 -29.65 -10.20 -21.84
C ILE A 21 -29.05 -9.81 -23.20
N ASP A 22 -29.86 -9.82 -24.26
CA ASP A 22 -29.41 -9.52 -25.63
C ASP A 22 -28.85 -8.09 -25.76
N ARG A 23 -29.23 -7.19 -24.85
CA ARG A 23 -28.84 -5.78 -24.85
C ARG A 23 -27.78 -5.43 -23.82
N ILE A 24 -27.23 -6.41 -23.10
CA ILE A 24 -26.17 -6.15 -22.11
C ILE A 24 -24.88 -5.77 -22.84
N ASP A 25 -24.41 -4.55 -22.58
CA ASP A 25 -23.01 -4.18 -22.83
C ASP A 25 -22.25 -4.23 -21.51
N SER A 26 -21.38 -5.24 -21.35
CA SER A 26 -20.61 -5.46 -20.14
C SER A 26 -19.10 -5.54 -20.39
N LYS A 27 -18.33 -5.15 -19.37
CA LYS A 27 -16.87 -5.17 -19.35
C LYS A 27 -16.41 -5.76 -18.03
N MET A 28 -15.47 -6.69 -18.12
CA MET A 28 -14.83 -7.34 -16.98
C MET A 28 -13.32 -7.05 -17.03
N GLN A 29 -12.72 -6.78 -15.88
CA GLN A 29 -11.29 -6.70 -15.69
C GLN A 29 -10.92 -7.44 -14.41
N TYR A 30 -9.94 -8.33 -14.51
CA TYR A 30 -9.35 -9.01 -13.37
C TYR A 30 -7.87 -8.66 -13.29
N LYS A 31 -7.42 -8.28 -12.10
CA LYS A 31 -6.05 -7.96 -11.78
C LYS A 31 -5.63 -8.78 -10.58
N SER A 32 -4.54 -9.52 -10.72
CA SER A 32 -3.86 -10.20 -9.62
C SER A 32 -2.43 -9.70 -9.55
N GLU A 33 -2.12 -9.01 -8.45
CA GLU A 33 -0.76 -8.62 -8.12
C GLU A 33 -0.21 -9.64 -7.12
N TYR A 34 0.41 -10.71 -7.64
CA TYR A 34 1.15 -11.65 -6.80
C TYR A 34 2.56 -11.11 -6.57
N ARG A 35 2.79 -10.49 -5.41
CA ARG A 35 4.14 -10.07 -4.99
C ARG A 35 4.84 -11.17 -4.19
N GLY A 36 4.82 -12.39 -4.70
CA GLY A 36 5.64 -13.46 -4.17
C GLY A 36 7.10 -13.31 -4.59
N LYS A 37 7.90 -12.58 -3.80
CA LYS A 37 9.34 -12.81 -3.71
C LYS A 37 9.77 -12.53 -2.28
N ALA A 38 10.48 -13.52 -1.71
CA ALA A 38 11.21 -13.40 -0.46
C ALA A 38 11.86 -12.02 -0.38
N ILE A 39 11.36 -11.20 0.55
CA ILE A 39 12.01 -9.94 0.87
C ILE A 39 13.42 -10.31 1.30
N ARG A 40 14.43 -9.90 0.52
CA ARG A 40 15.82 -10.00 0.99
C ARG A 40 15.93 -9.06 2.18
N LEU A 41 15.98 -9.59 3.39
CA LEU A 41 16.11 -8.81 4.62
C LEU A 41 17.57 -8.49 4.94
N ASP A 42 18.49 -8.97 4.11
CA ASP A 42 19.93 -8.75 4.19
C ASP A 42 20.29 -7.25 4.31
N TRP A 43 19.46 -6.35 3.75
CA TRP A 43 19.68 -4.91 3.90
C TRP A 43 19.48 -4.40 5.33
N ILE A 44 18.62 -5.05 6.13
CA ILE A 44 18.42 -4.69 7.54
C ILE A 44 19.67 -5.03 8.33
N ASP A 45 20.25 -6.21 8.09
CA ASP A 45 21.48 -6.65 8.75
C ASP A 45 22.65 -5.71 8.42
N GLU A 46 22.83 -5.34 7.15
CA GLU A 46 23.89 -4.43 6.71
C GLU A 46 23.73 -3.01 7.27
N VAL A 47 22.48 -2.49 7.33
CA VAL A 47 22.21 -1.16 7.92
C VAL A 47 22.42 -1.19 9.43
N GLU A 48 21.90 -2.20 10.13
CA GLU A 48 22.05 -2.35 11.57
C GLU A 48 23.52 -2.47 11.96
N PHE A 49 24.29 -3.27 11.23
CA PHE A 49 25.73 -3.41 11.44
C PHE A 49 26.46 -2.06 11.28
N ALA A 50 26.06 -1.24 10.32
CA ALA A 50 26.70 0.05 10.06
C ALA A 50 26.32 1.16 11.06
N CYS A 51 25.15 1.07 11.71
CA CYS A 51 24.64 2.11 12.61
C CYS A 51 25.61 2.54 13.72
N PRO A 52 26.23 1.64 14.51
CA PRO A 52 27.18 2.04 15.55
C PRO A 52 28.41 2.78 15.02
N TYR A 53 28.91 2.40 13.84
CA TYR A 53 30.07 3.04 13.21
C TYR A 53 29.75 4.45 12.71
N ILE A 54 28.54 4.64 12.20
CA ILE A 54 28.03 5.96 11.83
C ILE A 54 27.86 6.82 13.07
N ASP A 55 27.27 6.28 14.15
CA ASP A 55 27.06 7.00 15.41
C ASP A 55 28.38 7.53 16.00
N ASN A 56 29.43 6.70 15.97
CA ASN A 56 30.78 7.10 16.40
C ASN A 56 31.36 8.28 15.61
N LEU A 57 31.06 8.36 14.31
CA LEU A 57 31.51 9.46 13.44
C LEU A 57 30.65 10.72 13.63
N VAL A 58 29.34 10.57 13.83
CA VAL A 58 28.42 11.69 14.08
C VAL A 58 28.68 12.35 15.44
N ARG A 59 29.07 11.57 16.46
CA ARG A 59 29.47 12.10 17.77
C ARG A 59 30.84 12.77 17.76
N ASN A 60 31.73 12.36 16.87
CA ASN A 60 33.08 12.90 16.74
C ASN A 60 33.31 13.49 15.33
N PRO A 61 32.53 14.50 14.93
CA PRO A 61 32.67 15.10 13.62
C PRO A 61 33.98 15.88 13.53
N ARG A 62 34.63 15.85 12.37
CA ARG A 62 35.90 16.54 12.22
C ARG A 62 35.67 18.04 12.10
N VAL A 63 36.28 18.81 12.99
CA VAL A 63 36.29 20.27 12.90
C VAL A 63 37.49 20.72 12.05
N ALA A 64 37.23 21.55 11.05
CA ALA A 64 38.26 22.29 10.32
C ALA A 64 38.23 23.77 10.74
N LEU A 65 39.41 24.37 10.86
CA LEU A 65 39.52 25.79 11.19
C LEU A 65 39.57 26.58 9.88
N ILE A 66 38.55 27.40 9.62
CA ILE A 66 38.53 28.38 8.53
C ILE A 66 38.86 29.75 9.11
N THR A 67 39.65 30.53 8.38
CA THR A 67 39.88 31.94 8.73
C THR A 67 38.98 32.79 7.84
N GLU A 68 38.00 33.46 8.42
CA GLU A 68 37.15 34.44 7.75
C GLU A 68 37.69 35.85 7.96
N GLU A 69 37.68 36.65 6.91
CA GLU A 69 38.14 38.04 6.93
C GLU A 69 36.91 38.97 6.94
N ASP A 70 36.74 39.74 8.00
CA ASP A 70 35.62 40.69 8.15
C ASP A 70 36.14 42.13 8.29
N ILE A 71 35.53 43.09 7.59
CA ILE A 71 35.96 44.49 7.62
C ILE A 71 35.13 45.23 8.67
N VAL A 72 35.79 45.57 9.77
CA VAL A 72 35.13 46.16 10.94
C VAL A 72 35.67 47.57 11.19
N LYS A 73 34.83 48.47 11.72
CA LYS A 73 35.30 49.78 12.20
C LYS A 73 36.37 49.62 13.27
N ILE A 74 37.36 50.52 13.28
CA ILE A 74 38.50 50.49 14.20
C ILE A 74 38.10 50.32 15.68
N GLU A 75 37.01 50.97 16.09
CA GLU A 75 36.49 50.94 17.47
C GLU A 75 36.08 49.55 17.96
N LYS A 76 35.69 48.66 17.02
CA LYS A 76 35.25 47.29 17.32
C LYS A 76 36.38 46.27 17.10
N ALA A 77 37.54 46.71 16.63
CA ALA A 77 38.68 45.83 16.40
C ALA A 77 39.45 45.57 17.70
N LYS A 78 39.49 44.31 18.14
CA LYS A 78 40.18 43.90 19.38
C LYS A 78 41.64 43.50 19.16
N LYS A 79 41.98 42.94 18.01
CA LYS A 79 43.34 42.47 17.68
C LYS A 79 43.65 42.76 16.22
N VAL A 80 44.84 43.31 15.96
CA VAL A 80 45.33 43.63 14.62
C VAL A 80 46.27 42.52 14.16
N SER A 81 46.02 41.94 12.98
CA SER A 81 46.88 40.92 12.38
C SER A 81 47.75 41.50 11.27
N VAL A 82 48.73 40.72 10.81
CA VAL A 82 49.61 41.14 9.70
C VAL A 82 48.81 41.27 8.40
N ALA A 83 47.75 40.49 8.22
CA ALA A 83 46.84 40.63 7.08
C ALA A 83 46.06 41.93 7.14
N SER A 84 45.61 42.36 8.34
CA SER A 84 44.97 43.67 8.55
C SER A 84 45.87 44.82 8.07
N ILE A 85 47.17 44.76 8.36
CA ILE A 85 48.14 45.79 7.97
C ILE A 85 48.37 45.77 6.46
N LYS A 86 48.50 44.58 5.85
CA LYS A 86 48.66 44.43 4.39
C LYS A 86 47.44 44.94 3.63
N ASP A 87 46.25 44.64 4.13
CA ASP A 87 44.99 45.11 3.55
C ASP A 87 44.84 46.64 3.67
N LEU A 88 45.16 47.21 4.83
CA LEU A 88 45.14 48.67 5.04
C LEU A 88 46.12 49.39 4.11
N ALA A 89 47.32 48.82 3.90
CA ALA A 89 48.32 49.39 3.00
C ALA A 89 47.89 49.36 1.53
N LYS A 90 47.08 48.37 1.12
CA LYS A 90 46.52 48.28 -0.24
C LYS A 90 45.31 49.19 -0.43
N ASN A 91 44.53 49.42 0.63
CA ASN A 91 43.25 50.10 0.57
C ASN A 91 43.30 51.45 1.31
N SER A 92 43.89 52.46 0.67
CA SER A 92 44.02 53.83 1.22
C SER A 92 42.68 54.47 1.62
N GLN A 93 41.57 54.01 1.03
CA GLN A 93 40.20 54.44 1.37
C GLN A 93 39.78 54.08 2.82
N ARG A 94 40.51 53.18 3.49
CA ARG A 94 40.26 52.77 4.88
C ARG A 94 41.05 53.60 5.90
N ILE A 95 41.79 54.60 5.44
CA ILE A 95 42.56 55.54 6.26
C ILE A 95 41.75 56.82 6.45
N ASP A 96 41.58 57.25 7.70
CA ASP A 96 40.80 58.44 8.06
C ASP A 96 41.70 59.67 8.17
N LYS A 97 42.85 59.53 8.85
CA LYS A 97 43.81 60.63 9.05
C LYS A 97 45.23 60.14 8.87
N PHE A 98 46.04 61.00 8.26
CA PHE A 98 47.48 60.84 8.17
C PHE A 98 48.16 62.08 8.75
N ASP A 99 48.98 61.88 9.77
CA ASP A 99 49.77 62.96 10.36
C ASP A 99 51.15 63.01 9.69
N LEU A 100 51.36 64.05 8.88
CA LEU A 100 52.58 64.30 8.11
C LEU A 100 53.81 64.58 8.99
N VAL A 101 53.61 64.99 10.25
CA VAL A 101 54.71 65.34 11.17
C VAL A 101 55.17 64.12 11.96
N THR A 102 54.24 63.25 12.35
CA THR A 102 54.56 62.05 13.15
C THR A 102 54.60 60.75 12.34
N ASN A 103 54.30 60.80 11.04
CA ASN A 103 54.15 59.65 10.13
C ASN A 103 53.17 58.58 10.65
N LYS A 104 52.17 58.99 11.46
CA LYS A 104 51.16 58.08 12.02
C LYS A 104 49.92 58.05 11.14
N VAL A 105 49.41 56.83 10.94
CA VAL A 105 48.20 56.54 10.16
C VAL A 105 47.08 56.14 11.10
N GLN A 106 45.92 56.79 11.01
CA GLN A 106 44.70 56.42 11.73
C GLN A 106 43.69 55.78 10.77
N PRO A 107 43.45 54.46 10.85
CA PRO A 107 42.46 53.79 10.02
C PRO A 107 41.02 54.01 10.53
N SER A 108 40.06 54.11 9.62
CA SER A 108 38.61 54.10 9.91
C SER A 108 38.06 52.67 10.02
N LYS A 109 38.56 51.75 9.19
CA LYS A 109 38.16 50.33 9.14
C LYS A 109 39.39 49.43 9.04
N LEU A 110 39.33 48.26 9.67
CA LEU A 110 40.36 47.24 9.62
C LEU A 110 39.75 45.89 9.26
N LEU A 111 40.49 45.12 8.47
CA LEU A 111 40.22 43.72 8.24
C LEU A 111 40.58 42.92 9.50
N ILE A 112 39.65 42.15 10.04
CA ILE A 112 39.82 41.28 11.19
C ILE A 112 39.71 39.85 10.69
N GLU A 113 40.75 39.05 10.97
CA GLU A 113 40.72 37.61 10.76
C GLU A 113 40.04 36.95 11.97
N ARG A 114 38.89 36.30 11.75
CA ARG A 114 38.23 35.42 12.71
C ARG A 114 38.53 33.98 12.33
N ARG A 115 38.97 33.18 13.29
CA ARG A 115 39.08 31.73 13.10
C ARG A 115 37.77 31.12 13.55
N GLU A 116 37.02 30.58 12.60
CA GLU A 116 35.78 29.87 12.86
C GLU A 116 35.98 28.38 12.63
N GLU A 117 35.29 27.59 13.46
CA GLU A 117 35.23 26.15 13.36
C GLU A 117 34.15 25.78 12.36
N THR A 118 34.52 25.03 11.32
CA THR A 118 33.59 24.50 10.34
C THR A 118 33.57 22.99 10.37
N PHE A 119 32.40 22.41 10.17
CA PHE A 119 32.24 20.99 9.89
C PHE A 119 32.36 20.68 8.39
N ASN A 120 32.61 21.67 7.54
CA ASN A 120 32.56 21.55 6.08
C ASN A 120 33.81 20.89 5.45
N THR A 121 34.19 19.71 5.94
CA THR A 121 35.27 18.87 5.39
C THR A 121 34.71 17.84 4.42
N TYR A 122 35.51 17.39 3.44
CA TYR A 122 35.06 16.41 2.44
C TYR A 122 34.49 15.13 3.09
N GLU A 123 35.16 14.61 4.11
CA GLU A 123 34.74 13.41 4.83
C GLU A 123 33.44 13.60 5.60
N ASN A 124 33.22 14.79 6.17
CA ASN A 124 31.95 15.13 6.80
C ASN A 124 30.83 15.31 5.76
N ARG A 125 31.11 15.89 4.58
CA ARG A 125 30.12 15.96 3.48
C ARG A 125 29.75 14.56 3.02
N PHE A 126 30.73 13.67 2.94
CA PHE A 126 30.52 12.27 2.58
C PHE A 126 29.63 11.57 3.63
N LEU A 127 29.97 11.67 4.91
CA LEU A 127 29.16 11.13 6.01
C LEU A 127 27.72 11.67 5.99
N PHE A 128 27.56 12.97 5.81
CA PHE A 128 26.25 13.62 5.68
C PHE A 128 25.43 13.06 4.50
N THR A 129 26.09 12.86 3.36
CA THR A 129 25.47 12.29 2.16
C THR A 129 25.00 10.87 2.40
N VAL A 130 25.85 10.02 2.99
CA VAL A 130 25.51 8.61 3.26
C VAL A 130 24.35 8.53 4.25
N ILE A 131 24.36 9.32 5.33
CA ILE A 131 23.29 9.28 6.33
C ILE A 131 21.93 9.68 5.72
N LYS A 132 21.87 10.77 4.95
CA LYS A 132 20.62 11.18 4.28
C LYS A 132 20.14 10.12 3.28
N PHE A 133 21.07 9.47 2.57
CA PHE A 133 20.75 8.42 1.60
C PHE A 133 20.25 7.14 2.29
N THR A 134 20.91 6.69 3.36
CA THR A 134 20.48 5.55 4.18
C THR A 134 19.11 5.79 4.79
N ILE A 135 18.84 6.97 5.36
CA ILE A 135 17.51 7.31 5.90
C ILE A 135 16.45 7.19 4.81
N ARG A 136 16.70 7.76 3.63
CA ARG A 136 15.77 7.68 2.50
C ARG A 136 15.53 6.23 2.07
N PHE A 137 16.60 5.45 1.94
CA PHE A 137 16.54 4.04 1.55
C PHE A 137 15.68 3.22 2.52
N VAL A 138 15.92 3.33 3.83
CA VAL A 138 15.17 2.59 4.86
C VAL A 138 13.68 2.98 4.86
N VAL A 139 13.36 4.27 4.72
CA VAL A 139 11.96 4.74 4.65
C VAL A 139 11.25 4.22 3.41
N GLU A 140 11.93 4.18 2.26
CA GLU A 140 11.37 3.65 1.03
C GLU A 140 11.09 2.15 1.14
N ARG A 141 12.04 1.39 1.68
CA ARG A 141 11.89 -0.06 1.87
C ARG A 141 10.86 -0.42 2.93
N GLU A 142 10.72 0.36 4.00
CA GLU A 142 9.61 0.17 4.95
C GLU A 142 8.25 0.37 4.28
N ARG A 143 8.13 1.37 3.39
CA ARG A 143 6.89 1.58 2.65
C ARG A 143 6.59 0.40 1.74
N GLU A 144 7.62 -0.15 1.07
CA GLU A 144 7.48 -1.36 0.28
C GLU A 144 7.08 -2.57 1.12
N LEU A 145 7.70 -2.78 2.28
CA LEU A 145 7.34 -3.82 3.25
C LEU A 145 5.86 -3.74 3.66
N LYS A 146 5.38 -2.54 4.01
CA LYS A 146 3.97 -2.32 4.36
C LYS A 146 3.03 -2.55 3.19
N ASN A 147 3.44 -2.21 1.97
CA ASN A 147 2.64 -2.48 0.78
C ASN A 147 2.60 -3.98 0.47
N LEU A 148 3.68 -4.71 0.74
CA LEU A 148 3.77 -6.17 0.56
C LEU A 148 2.92 -6.93 1.59
N GLU A 149 2.93 -6.50 2.85
CA GLU A 149 2.10 -7.08 3.93
C GLU A 149 0.59 -6.97 3.63
N VAL A 150 0.19 -6.08 2.72
CA VAL A 150 -1.20 -5.80 2.36
C VAL A 150 -1.64 -6.46 1.05
N GLN A 151 -0.73 -6.93 0.19
CA GLN A 151 -1.06 -7.21 -1.22
C GLN A 151 -0.56 -8.55 -1.75
N ASN A 152 -1.34 -9.60 -1.47
CA ASN A 152 -1.91 -10.38 -2.56
C ASN A 152 -3.32 -9.83 -2.78
N GLU A 153 -3.44 -8.77 -3.58
CA GLU A 153 -4.73 -8.15 -3.88
C GLU A 153 -5.22 -8.66 -5.23
N GLU A 154 -6.30 -9.42 -5.20
CA GLU A 154 -7.04 -9.80 -6.40
C GLU A 154 -8.25 -8.88 -6.54
N VAL A 155 -8.29 -8.12 -7.64
CA VAL A 155 -9.35 -7.16 -7.92
C VAL A 155 -10.11 -7.63 -9.15
N LEU A 156 -11.40 -7.89 -8.98
CA LEU A 156 -12.36 -8.10 -10.05
C LEU A 156 -13.26 -6.87 -10.19
N GLU A 157 -13.19 -6.20 -11.34
CA GLU A 157 -14.07 -5.09 -11.71
C GLU A 157 -15.00 -5.51 -12.85
N TYR A 158 -16.29 -5.27 -12.67
CA TYR A 158 -17.31 -5.54 -13.66
C TYR A 158 -18.26 -4.35 -13.79
N ALA A 159 -18.48 -3.89 -15.01
CA ALA A 159 -19.40 -2.81 -15.30
C ALA A 159 -20.29 -3.20 -16.48
N ALA A 160 -21.60 -3.06 -16.32
CA ALA A 160 -22.55 -3.36 -17.38
C ALA A 160 -23.69 -2.36 -17.45
N SER A 161 -24.25 -2.22 -18.64
CA SER A 161 -25.44 -1.42 -18.88
C SER A 161 -26.38 -2.11 -19.86
N THR A 162 -27.67 -1.92 -19.67
CA THR A 162 -28.72 -2.44 -20.56
C THR A 162 -29.90 -1.48 -20.61
N VAL A 163 -30.68 -1.58 -21.69
CA VAL A 163 -31.85 -0.74 -21.95
C VAL A 163 -33.07 -1.63 -22.14
N THR A 164 -33.95 -1.65 -21.14
CA THR A 164 -35.20 -2.42 -21.14
C THR A 164 -36.36 -1.45 -21.33
N GLY A 165 -36.89 -1.37 -22.55
CA GLY A 165 -37.98 -0.44 -22.88
C GLY A 165 -37.58 1.02 -22.69
N GLU A 166 -38.16 1.68 -21.68
CA GLU A 166 -37.89 3.09 -21.30
C GLU A 166 -36.82 3.23 -20.20
N GLU A 167 -36.34 2.13 -19.62
CA GLU A 167 -35.43 2.14 -18.49
C GLU A 167 -34.01 1.80 -18.90
N LYS A 168 -33.05 2.61 -18.43
CA LYS A 168 -31.61 2.32 -18.53
C LYS A 168 -31.10 1.83 -17.18
N VAL A 169 -30.67 0.58 -17.14
CA VAL A 169 -30.15 -0.05 -15.92
C VAL A 169 -28.64 -0.17 -16.03
N ASN A 170 -27.92 0.21 -14.97
CA ASN A 170 -26.46 0.11 -14.92
C ASN A 170 -26.03 -0.60 -13.64
N ILE A 171 -24.98 -1.40 -13.72
CA ILE A 171 -24.33 -2.06 -12.58
C ILE A 171 -22.83 -1.81 -12.62
N LYS A 172 -22.25 -1.57 -11.44
CA LYS A 172 -20.80 -1.55 -11.22
C LYS A 172 -20.52 -2.43 -10.00
N LEU A 173 -19.71 -3.46 -10.19
CA LEU A 173 -19.30 -4.41 -9.17
C LEU A 173 -17.78 -4.35 -9.06
N LYS A 174 -17.29 -4.21 -7.83
CA LYS A 174 -15.88 -4.34 -7.50
C LYS A 174 -15.76 -5.35 -6.37
N VAL A 175 -15.04 -6.45 -6.63
CA VAL A 175 -14.72 -7.47 -5.64
C VAL A 175 -13.22 -7.43 -5.41
N THR A 176 -12.82 -7.26 -4.16
CA THR A 176 -11.41 -7.26 -3.73
C THR A 176 -11.21 -8.41 -2.78
N SER A 177 -10.31 -9.33 -3.13
CA SER A 177 -9.82 -10.35 -2.23
C SER A 177 -8.42 -9.96 -1.78
N ASN A 178 -8.23 -9.90 -0.47
CA ASN A 178 -6.93 -9.69 0.13
C ASN A 178 -6.63 -10.95 0.93
N ASP A 179 -5.45 -11.54 0.74
CA ASP A 179 -4.98 -12.55 1.68
C ASP A 179 -4.88 -11.87 3.05
N ILE A 180 -5.80 -12.23 3.95
CA ILE A 180 -5.60 -11.97 5.36
C ILE A 180 -4.48 -12.93 5.72
N ALA A 181 -3.28 -12.39 5.96
CA ALA A 181 -2.16 -13.12 6.55
C ALA A 181 -2.58 -13.63 7.95
N GLN A 182 -3.43 -14.64 7.98
CA GLN A 182 -3.78 -15.44 9.14
C GLN A 182 -2.69 -16.48 9.22
N ASN A 183 -1.70 -16.22 10.08
CA ASN A 183 -0.98 -17.21 10.89
C ASN A 183 -1.17 -18.66 10.41
N GLN A 184 -0.64 -19.00 9.25
CA GLN A 184 -0.44 -20.41 8.94
C GLN A 184 0.82 -20.79 9.67
N ASN A 185 0.61 -21.48 10.80
CA ASN A 185 1.62 -22.13 11.61
C ASN A 185 2.37 -23.19 10.78
N ASN A 186 3.20 -22.74 9.84
CA ASN A 186 4.25 -23.55 9.23
C ASN A 186 5.55 -23.10 9.90
N GLU A 187 6.02 -23.91 10.84
CA GLU A 187 7.10 -23.59 11.79
C GLU A 187 8.49 -23.43 11.16
N ASP A 188 8.67 -23.61 9.85
CA ASP A 188 10.01 -23.65 9.23
C ASP A 188 10.45 -22.36 8.51
N ASP A 189 9.56 -21.42 8.18
CA ASP A 189 9.91 -20.21 7.39
C ASP A 189 9.33 -18.89 7.97
N ASN A 190 8.94 -18.88 9.24
CA ASN A 190 8.41 -17.67 9.87
C ASN A 190 9.55 -16.70 10.21
N ILE A 191 9.89 -15.86 9.24
CA ILE A 191 10.47 -14.56 9.49
C ILE A 191 9.51 -13.83 10.47
N ASP A 192 9.91 -13.65 11.72
CA ASP A 192 9.08 -12.94 12.70
C ASP A 192 8.98 -11.46 12.31
N PHE A 193 7.91 -11.09 11.61
CA PHE A 193 7.61 -9.71 11.24
C PHE A 193 7.60 -8.76 12.45
N SER A 194 7.33 -9.29 13.66
CA SER A 194 7.45 -8.54 14.91
C SER A 194 8.91 -8.18 15.22
N GLU A 195 9.83 -9.12 15.07
CA GLU A 195 11.27 -8.92 15.28
C GLU A 195 11.84 -7.90 14.28
N ILE A 196 11.49 -8.01 13.00
CA ILE A 196 11.91 -7.03 11.98
C ILE A 196 11.43 -5.62 12.32
N LYS A 197 10.18 -5.50 12.77
CA LYS A 197 9.59 -4.21 13.12
C LYS A 197 10.31 -3.58 14.30
N GLU A 198 10.73 -4.38 15.27
CA GLU A 198 11.51 -3.92 16.42
C GLU A 198 12.93 -3.52 16.00
N ARG A 199 13.61 -4.31 15.17
CA ARG A 199 14.92 -3.96 14.59
C ARG A 199 14.86 -2.66 13.81
N LEU A 200 13.82 -2.47 12.99
CA LEU A 200 13.58 -1.23 12.26
C LEU A 200 13.34 -0.03 13.18
N ARG A 201 12.69 -0.24 14.33
CA ARG A 201 12.49 0.80 15.35
C ARG A 201 13.83 1.25 15.92
N ILE A 202 14.70 0.32 16.28
CA ILE A 202 16.05 0.62 16.79
C ILE A 202 16.84 1.44 15.77
N ILE A 203 16.83 1.04 14.49
CA ILE A 203 17.50 1.77 13.40
C ILE A 203 16.95 3.21 13.29
N LYS A 204 15.64 3.40 13.41
CA LYS A 204 15.02 4.73 13.36
C LYS A 204 15.42 5.60 14.56
N ASP A 205 15.58 5.02 15.74
CA ASP A 205 16.03 5.77 16.91
C ASP A 205 17.44 6.34 16.68
N TYR A 206 18.34 5.58 16.03
CA TYR A 206 19.63 6.11 15.58
C TYR A 206 19.46 7.28 14.61
N PHE A 207 18.57 7.18 13.63
CA PHE A 207 18.34 8.27 12.66
C PHE A 207 17.79 9.54 13.31
N ILE A 208 16.89 9.40 14.29
CA ILE A 208 16.37 10.53 15.07
C ILE A 208 17.50 11.19 15.86
N ASN A 209 18.35 10.39 16.51
CA ASN A 209 19.50 10.88 17.27
C ASN A 209 20.52 11.59 16.37
N TRP A 210 20.83 11.05 15.20
CA TRP A 210 21.74 11.69 14.25
C TRP A 210 21.15 12.99 13.72
N SER A 211 19.86 13.02 13.36
CA SER A 211 19.19 14.21 12.83
C SER A 211 19.17 15.37 13.84
N ARG A 212 19.16 15.06 15.15
CA ARG A 212 19.24 16.05 16.23
C ARG A 212 20.67 16.46 16.61
N SER A 213 21.68 15.84 16.02
CA SER A 213 23.07 16.18 16.32
C SER A 213 23.43 17.58 15.79
N GLU A 214 24.25 18.31 16.54
CA GLU A 214 24.77 19.63 16.15
C GLU A 214 25.49 19.58 14.79
N PHE A 215 26.16 18.46 14.51
CA PHE A 215 26.77 18.17 13.22
C PHE A 215 25.77 18.20 12.06
N MET A 216 24.63 17.50 12.19
CA MET A 216 23.62 17.45 11.13
C MET A 216 22.95 18.80 10.92
N GLU A 217 22.60 19.49 12.01
CA GLU A 217 21.97 20.81 11.92
C GLU A 217 22.88 21.84 11.25
N THR A 218 24.17 21.86 11.61
CA THR A 218 25.13 22.82 11.04
C THR A 218 25.41 22.54 9.56
N MET A 219 25.50 21.26 9.18
CA MET A 219 25.68 20.85 7.78
C MET A 219 24.44 21.17 6.91
N GLU A 220 23.23 21.01 7.47
CA GLU A 220 21.97 21.34 6.79
C GLU A 220 21.77 22.86 6.65
N LYS A 221 22.07 23.63 7.71
CA LYS A 221 22.08 25.11 7.67
C LYS A 221 23.10 25.66 6.67
N ALA A 222 24.26 25.01 6.57
CA ALA A 222 25.32 25.36 5.62
C ALA A 222 25.03 24.96 4.16
N LYS A 223 23.87 24.32 3.86
CA LYS A 223 23.46 23.86 2.52
C LYS A 223 24.59 23.12 1.78
N VAL A 224 25.28 22.25 2.49
CA VAL A 224 26.45 21.53 1.96
C VAL A 224 26.04 20.66 0.78
N SER A 225 26.73 20.80 -0.35
CA SER A 225 26.50 19.96 -1.52
C SER A 225 26.84 18.50 -1.24
N PHE A 226 25.96 17.60 -1.66
CA PHE A 226 26.18 16.16 -1.59
C PHE A 226 27.42 15.74 -2.39
N VAL A 227 28.10 14.71 -1.90
CA VAL A 227 29.24 14.13 -2.60
C VAL A 227 28.71 13.26 -3.75
N THR A 228 29.00 13.66 -4.99
CA THR A 228 28.65 12.88 -6.17
C THR A 228 29.65 11.74 -6.39
N PRO A 229 29.20 10.57 -6.87
CA PRO A 229 30.11 9.51 -7.30
C PRO A 229 31.05 10.02 -8.42
N PRO A 230 32.32 9.55 -8.47
CA PRO A 230 32.97 8.57 -7.60
C PRO A 230 33.52 9.16 -6.29
N ILE A 231 33.46 8.39 -5.20
CA ILE A 231 34.01 8.79 -3.89
C ILE A 231 35.53 8.86 -3.97
N LYS A 232 36.10 9.99 -3.57
CA LYS A 232 37.55 10.16 -3.44
C LYS A 232 38.01 9.39 -2.20
N LYS A 233 38.80 8.34 -2.41
CA LYS A 233 39.42 7.54 -1.35
C LYS A 233 40.54 8.34 -0.67
N THR A 234 40.17 9.27 0.22
CA THR A 234 41.16 10.01 1.02
C THR A 234 41.82 9.07 2.05
N ASN A 235 43.03 9.42 2.52
CA ASN A 235 43.74 8.64 3.54
C ASN A 235 42.90 8.43 4.81
N LEU A 236 41.98 9.34 5.12
CA LEU A 236 41.09 9.22 6.28
C LEU A 236 40.00 8.16 6.05
N ILE A 237 39.40 8.16 4.86
CA ILE A 237 38.41 7.16 4.45
C ILE A 237 39.04 5.77 4.37
N LEU A 238 40.29 5.69 3.90
CA LEU A 238 41.03 4.44 3.78
C LEU A 238 41.54 3.86 5.10
N LYS A 239 41.94 4.71 6.07
CA LYS A 239 42.58 4.25 7.32
C LYS A 239 41.63 4.14 8.50
N ASN A 240 40.52 4.88 8.52
CA ASN A 240 39.58 4.85 9.63
C ASN A 240 38.59 3.68 9.47
N PRO A 241 38.53 2.72 10.41
CA PRO A 241 37.61 1.58 10.33
C PRO A 241 36.14 2.00 10.17
N ASN A 242 35.73 3.10 10.80
CA ASN A 242 34.35 3.56 10.73
C ASN A 242 34.00 4.02 9.30
N PHE A 243 34.89 4.79 8.65
CA PHE A 243 34.65 5.25 7.28
C PHE A 243 34.70 4.12 6.25
N GLN A 244 35.43 3.02 6.52
CA GLN A 244 35.40 1.83 5.69
C GLN A 244 34.02 1.16 5.70
N VAL A 245 33.40 1.04 6.88
CA VAL A 245 32.04 0.49 7.02
C VAL A 245 31.01 1.40 6.35
N VAL A 246 31.12 2.73 6.53
CA VAL A 246 30.24 3.70 5.84
C VAL A 246 30.38 3.61 4.31
N THR A 247 31.59 3.40 3.80
CA THR A 247 31.83 3.24 2.36
C THR A 247 31.21 1.94 1.83
N ARG A 248 31.33 0.84 2.59
CA ARG A 248 30.69 -0.43 2.25
C ARG A 248 29.17 -0.32 2.20
N LEU A 249 28.56 0.33 3.20
CA LEU A 249 27.12 0.58 3.22
C LEU A 249 26.68 1.39 2.00
N TRP A 250 27.43 2.43 1.65
CA TRP A 250 27.14 3.25 0.48
C TRP A 250 27.21 2.44 -0.83
N GLU A 251 28.25 1.62 -1.01
CA GLU A 251 28.38 0.73 -2.17
C GLU A 251 27.24 -0.30 -2.23
N TYR A 252 26.86 -0.86 -1.07
CA TYR A 252 25.75 -1.80 -0.94
C TYR A 252 24.43 -1.17 -1.37
N ILE A 253 24.07 0.01 -0.84
CA ILE A 253 22.81 0.68 -1.19
C ILE A 253 22.75 0.99 -2.69
N ASN A 254 23.84 1.49 -3.29
CA ASN A 254 23.87 1.77 -4.72
C ASN A 254 23.74 0.50 -5.57
N LYS A 255 24.36 -0.60 -5.16
CA LYS A 255 24.22 -1.89 -5.87
C LYS A 255 22.79 -2.43 -5.74
N TYR A 256 22.20 -2.32 -4.56
CA TYR A 256 20.85 -2.80 -4.28
C TYR A 256 19.79 -2.09 -5.12
N ASP A 257 19.90 -0.76 -5.28
CA ASP A 257 18.97 -0.01 -6.12
C ASP A 257 19.10 -0.37 -7.62
N MET A 258 20.29 -0.76 -8.10
CA MET A 258 20.48 -1.23 -9.48
C MET A 258 19.90 -2.64 -9.72
N GLU A 259 19.94 -3.53 -8.73
CA GLU A 259 19.33 -4.88 -8.82
C GLU A 259 17.78 -4.85 -8.79
N LYS A 260 17.19 -3.73 -8.33
CA LYS A 260 15.74 -3.58 -8.15
C LYS A 260 14.96 -3.54 -9.47
N ASP A 261 15.58 -3.06 -10.56
CA ASP A 261 14.92 -2.92 -11.87
C ASP A 261 14.77 -4.25 -12.63
N GLU A 262 15.45 -5.33 -12.21
CA GLU A 262 15.36 -6.65 -12.88
C GLU A 262 14.26 -7.56 -12.30
N GLY A 263 13.57 -7.12 -11.25
CA GLY A 263 12.60 -7.91 -10.50
C GLY A 263 11.14 -7.60 -10.79
N SER A 264 10.73 -7.35 -12.04
CA SER A 264 9.30 -7.23 -12.37
C SER A 264 8.56 -8.54 -12.05
N LEU A 265 7.72 -8.48 -11.02
CA LEU A 265 6.85 -9.57 -10.58
C LEU A 265 5.80 -9.88 -11.66
N PRO A 266 5.25 -11.10 -11.69
CA PRO A 266 4.18 -11.45 -12.61
C PRO A 266 2.90 -10.67 -12.26
N HIS A 267 2.69 -9.54 -12.93
CA HIS A 267 1.41 -8.85 -12.99
C HIS A 267 0.49 -9.65 -13.92
N PHE A 268 -0.56 -10.26 -13.37
CA PHE A 268 -1.57 -10.93 -14.19
C PHE A 268 -2.78 -10.03 -14.34
N GLU A 269 -2.99 -9.53 -15.56
CA GLU A 269 -4.16 -8.75 -15.93
C GLU A 269 -4.85 -9.41 -17.11
N THR A 270 -6.16 -9.60 -16.98
CA THR A 270 -6.99 -10.19 -18.03
C THR A 270 -8.36 -9.54 -18.07
N ALA A 271 -8.93 -9.43 -19.27
CA ALA A 271 -10.33 -9.06 -19.45
C ALA A 271 -11.29 -10.23 -19.16
N GLY A 272 -10.77 -11.37 -18.70
CA GLY A 272 -11.50 -12.61 -18.57
C GLY A 272 -11.74 -13.29 -19.92
N ASN A 273 -12.67 -14.24 -19.93
CA ASN A 273 -13.18 -14.84 -21.16
C ASN A 273 -14.68 -14.54 -21.30
N THR A 274 -15.24 -14.80 -22.48
CA THR A 274 -16.67 -14.60 -22.75
C THR A 274 -17.56 -15.34 -21.74
N PHE A 275 -17.10 -16.50 -21.27
CA PHE A 275 -17.85 -17.33 -20.34
C PHE A 275 -17.97 -16.71 -18.93
N LEU A 276 -16.87 -16.20 -18.37
CA LEU A 276 -16.88 -15.51 -17.08
C LEU A 276 -17.74 -14.23 -17.14
N LYS A 277 -17.70 -13.55 -18.28
CA LYS A 277 -18.56 -12.41 -18.56
C LYS A 277 -20.05 -12.79 -18.58
N GLU A 278 -20.42 -13.88 -19.25
CA GLU A 278 -21.81 -14.38 -19.27
C GLU A 278 -22.35 -14.66 -17.85
N PHE A 279 -21.55 -15.22 -16.94
CA PHE A 279 -21.98 -15.41 -15.55
C PHE A 279 -22.21 -14.10 -14.78
N LEU A 280 -21.38 -13.10 -15.03
CA LEU A 280 -21.55 -11.77 -14.43
C LEU A 280 -22.78 -11.05 -15.01
N ASP A 281 -23.09 -11.29 -16.28
CA ASP A 281 -24.33 -10.82 -16.94
C ASP A 281 -25.57 -11.42 -16.26
N ASP A 282 -25.49 -12.65 -15.74
CA ASP A 282 -26.59 -13.26 -14.97
C ASP A 282 -26.71 -12.73 -13.57
N ALA A 283 -25.58 -12.51 -12.92
CA ALA A 283 -25.59 -11.81 -11.64
C ALA A 283 -26.26 -10.45 -11.83
N PHE A 284 -26.01 -9.76 -12.95
CA PHE A 284 -26.70 -8.52 -13.29
C PHE A 284 -28.21 -8.73 -13.51
N LEU A 285 -28.63 -9.76 -14.25
CA LEU A 285 -30.04 -10.10 -14.41
C LEU A 285 -30.74 -10.39 -13.07
N ILE A 286 -30.09 -11.16 -12.19
CA ILE A 286 -30.63 -11.47 -10.85
C ILE A 286 -30.81 -10.18 -10.05
N ASN A 287 -29.82 -9.27 -10.07
CA ASN A 287 -29.94 -7.97 -9.42
C ASN A 287 -31.09 -7.13 -10.01
N TYR A 288 -31.28 -7.17 -11.33
CA TYR A 288 -32.41 -6.52 -11.99
C TYR A 288 -33.77 -7.10 -11.55
N ILE A 289 -33.90 -8.42 -11.49
CA ILE A 289 -35.12 -9.10 -11.03
C ILE A 289 -35.43 -8.73 -9.59
N VAL A 290 -34.42 -8.67 -8.72
CA VAL A 290 -34.59 -8.20 -7.34
C VAL A 290 -35.16 -6.79 -7.35
N MET A 291 -34.58 -5.88 -8.14
CA MET A 291 -35.05 -4.50 -8.26
C MET A 291 -36.49 -4.40 -8.78
N ASP A 292 -36.84 -5.11 -9.85
CA ASP A 292 -38.17 -5.10 -10.49
C ASP A 292 -39.25 -5.76 -9.61
N SER A 293 -38.85 -6.68 -8.72
CA SER A 293 -39.75 -7.40 -7.81
C SER A 293 -40.13 -6.61 -6.56
N ILE A 294 -39.38 -5.57 -6.19
CA ILE A 294 -39.66 -4.75 -5.00
C ILE A 294 -40.97 -3.99 -5.20
N ASN A 295 -41.98 -4.31 -4.39
CA ASN A 295 -43.30 -3.71 -4.44
C ASN A 295 -43.84 -3.47 -3.02
N LYS A 296 -44.74 -2.48 -2.84
CA LYS A 296 -45.35 -2.15 -1.54
C LYS A 296 -46.25 -3.28 -0.99
N ASN A 297 -46.80 -4.11 -1.87
CA ASN A 297 -47.67 -5.23 -1.52
C ASN A 297 -46.88 -6.56 -1.49
N GLN A 298 -46.76 -7.17 -0.30
CA GLN A 298 -46.01 -8.43 -0.10
C GLN A 298 -46.56 -9.61 -0.91
N LYS A 299 -47.88 -9.66 -1.16
CA LYS A 299 -48.48 -10.75 -1.95
C LYS A 299 -48.09 -10.67 -3.43
N GLU A 300 -48.13 -9.47 -4.00
CA GLU A 300 -47.71 -9.23 -5.40
C GLU A 300 -46.21 -9.44 -5.59
N GLN A 301 -45.40 -9.01 -4.61
CA GLN A 301 -43.96 -9.28 -4.60
C GLN A 301 -43.67 -10.78 -4.62
N HIS A 302 -44.35 -11.55 -3.75
CA HIS A 302 -44.18 -13.00 -3.70
C HIS A 302 -44.61 -13.69 -5.01
N GLU A 303 -45.72 -13.24 -5.61
CA GLU A 303 -46.18 -13.78 -6.89
C GLU A 303 -45.19 -13.49 -8.03
N ARG A 304 -44.70 -12.24 -8.14
CA ARG A 304 -43.70 -11.85 -9.15
C ARG A 304 -42.39 -12.62 -8.98
N LEU A 305 -41.88 -12.72 -7.75
CA LEU A 305 -40.67 -13.50 -7.45
C LEU A 305 -40.83 -14.97 -7.84
N THR A 306 -42.01 -15.55 -7.61
CA THR A 306 -42.29 -16.93 -8.00
C THR A 306 -42.24 -17.11 -9.53
N LYS A 307 -42.80 -16.16 -10.28
CA LYS A 307 -42.76 -16.19 -11.77
C LYS A 307 -41.34 -16.01 -12.30
N TYR A 308 -40.58 -15.05 -11.76
CA TYR A 308 -39.19 -14.84 -12.12
C TYR A 308 -38.29 -16.02 -11.74
N ALA A 309 -38.53 -16.70 -10.62
CA ALA A 309 -37.79 -17.89 -10.23
C ALA A 309 -37.93 -19.01 -11.27
N VAL A 310 -39.13 -19.21 -11.83
CA VAL A 310 -39.37 -20.20 -12.89
C VAL A 310 -38.61 -19.84 -14.17
N VAL A 311 -38.65 -18.56 -14.57
CA VAL A 311 -37.91 -18.07 -15.75
C VAL A 311 -36.40 -18.19 -15.54
N LEU A 312 -35.89 -17.86 -14.35
CA LEU A 312 -34.48 -18.01 -14.00
C LEU A 312 -34.02 -19.47 -14.04
N ILE A 313 -34.81 -20.42 -13.54
CA ILE A 313 -34.47 -21.84 -13.63
C ILE A 313 -34.32 -22.26 -15.09
N ALA A 314 -35.28 -21.90 -15.94
CA ALA A 314 -35.21 -22.24 -17.37
C ALA A 314 -33.96 -21.64 -18.03
N HIS A 315 -33.65 -20.38 -17.74
CA HIS A 315 -32.48 -19.69 -18.25
C HIS A 315 -31.15 -20.30 -17.77
N GLN A 316 -31.03 -20.57 -16.47
CA GLN A 316 -29.83 -21.17 -15.88
C GLN A 316 -29.59 -22.58 -16.41
N VAL A 317 -30.65 -23.39 -16.56
CA VAL A 317 -30.55 -24.73 -17.16
C VAL A 317 -30.07 -24.64 -18.60
N GLN A 318 -30.65 -23.74 -19.41
CA GLN A 318 -30.23 -23.53 -20.80
C GLN A 318 -28.74 -23.16 -20.90
N ARG A 319 -28.26 -22.27 -20.02
CA ARG A 319 -26.84 -21.90 -20.01
C ARG A 319 -25.95 -23.04 -19.52
N VAL A 320 -26.27 -23.70 -18.40
CA VAL A 320 -25.44 -24.80 -17.89
C VAL A 320 -25.30 -25.90 -18.95
N LEU A 321 -26.38 -26.22 -19.66
CA LEU A 321 -26.36 -27.12 -20.82
C LEU A 321 -25.45 -26.62 -21.95
N SER A 322 -25.57 -25.35 -22.35
CA SER A 322 -24.74 -24.81 -23.43
C SER A 322 -23.24 -24.84 -23.10
N LEU A 323 -22.89 -24.68 -21.82
CA LEU A 323 -21.52 -24.75 -21.34
C LEU A 323 -20.95 -26.15 -21.31
N LEU A 324 -21.75 -27.11 -20.84
CA LEU A 324 -21.34 -28.50 -20.77
C LEU A 324 -21.15 -29.06 -22.19
N LEU A 325 -22.05 -28.73 -23.12
CA LEU A 325 -21.93 -29.08 -24.52
C LEU A 325 -20.71 -28.43 -25.19
N LYS A 326 -20.44 -27.13 -24.93
CA LYS A 326 -19.24 -26.44 -25.45
C LYS A 326 -17.93 -27.05 -24.94
N ASN A 327 -17.93 -27.62 -23.73
CA ASN A 327 -16.77 -28.29 -23.14
C ASN A 327 -16.69 -29.80 -23.46
N GLY A 328 -17.53 -30.30 -24.37
CA GLY A 328 -17.49 -31.69 -24.85
C GLY A 328 -18.04 -32.72 -23.86
N VAL A 329 -18.81 -32.29 -22.85
CA VAL A 329 -19.49 -33.20 -21.93
C VAL A 329 -20.81 -33.63 -22.57
N GLU A 330 -20.90 -34.91 -22.93
CA GLU A 330 -22.17 -35.54 -23.30
C GLU A 330 -22.98 -35.77 -22.02
N ILE A 331 -24.19 -35.21 -21.95
CA ILE A 331 -25.07 -35.36 -20.80
C ILE A 331 -26.35 -36.02 -21.29
N SER A 332 -26.73 -37.10 -20.63
CA SER A 332 -28.02 -37.73 -20.89
C SER A 332 -29.16 -37.03 -20.15
N ASP A 333 -30.36 -37.05 -20.74
CA ASP A 333 -31.57 -36.52 -20.10
C ASP A 333 -31.82 -37.15 -18.72
N GLU A 334 -31.47 -38.42 -18.56
CA GLU A 334 -31.63 -39.17 -17.31
C GLU A 334 -30.72 -38.64 -16.19
N GLU A 335 -29.47 -38.29 -16.50
CA GLU A 335 -28.53 -37.74 -15.53
C GLU A 335 -28.99 -36.37 -15.01
N ILE A 336 -29.48 -35.49 -15.90
CA ILE A 336 -29.99 -34.16 -15.51
C ILE A 336 -31.22 -34.30 -14.61
N ILE A 337 -32.15 -35.17 -14.99
CA ILE A 337 -33.37 -35.42 -14.20
C ILE A 337 -33.00 -35.97 -12.82
N SER A 338 -31.99 -36.84 -12.74
CA SER A 338 -31.51 -37.39 -11.47
C SER A 338 -30.91 -36.32 -10.55
N LEU A 339 -30.09 -35.41 -11.08
CA LEU A 339 -29.46 -34.31 -10.34
C LEU A 339 -30.51 -33.33 -9.81
N ILE A 340 -31.44 -32.91 -10.66
CA ILE A 340 -32.54 -32.01 -10.26
C ILE A 340 -33.43 -32.70 -9.22
N SER A 341 -33.72 -33.99 -9.38
CA SER A 341 -34.54 -34.76 -8.43
C SER A 341 -33.87 -34.89 -7.06
N ALA A 342 -32.55 -35.11 -7.03
CA ALA A 342 -31.77 -35.13 -5.79
C ALA A 342 -31.83 -33.77 -5.08
N GLU A 343 -31.69 -32.68 -5.83
CA GLU A 343 -31.70 -31.34 -5.23
C GLU A 343 -33.10 -30.92 -4.75
N ILE A 344 -34.16 -31.30 -5.48
CA ILE A 344 -35.55 -31.15 -5.00
C ILE A 344 -35.75 -31.90 -3.68
N LYS A 345 -35.18 -33.10 -3.54
CA LYS A 345 -35.25 -33.90 -2.30
C LYS A 345 -34.51 -33.20 -1.15
N ASN A 346 -33.33 -32.64 -1.41
CA ASN A 346 -32.55 -31.86 -0.43
C ASN A 346 -33.30 -30.60 0.05
N VAL A 347 -33.94 -29.88 -0.86
CA VAL A 347 -34.73 -28.69 -0.50
C VAL A 347 -35.99 -29.09 0.30
N LYS A 348 -36.66 -30.18 -0.07
CA LYS A 348 -37.82 -30.70 0.67
C LYS A 348 -37.44 -31.16 2.08
N SER A 349 -36.30 -31.82 2.26
CA SER A 349 -35.84 -32.27 3.58
C SER A 349 -35.51 -31.09 4.50
N ARG A 350 -34.87 -30.04 3.98
CA ARG A 350 -34.65 -28.78 4.73
C ARG A 350 -35.97 -28.11 5.16
N ARG A 351 -36.97 -28.04 4.28
CA ARG A 351 -38.31 -27.51 4.64
C ARG A 351 -39.02 -28.32 5.73
N THR A 352 -38.84 -29.65 5.76
CA THR A 352 -39.42 -30.47 6.83
C THR A 352 -38.76 -30.24 8.18
N ILE A 353 -37.46 -29.92 8.20
CA ILE A 353 -36.71 -29.58 9.42
C ILE A 353 -37.17 -28.22 9.96
N ASP A 354 -37.31 -27.21 9.11
CA ASP A 354 -37.79 -25.87 9.49
C ASP A 354 -39.22 -25.88 10.07
N ASN A 355 -40.12 -26.66 9.46
CA ASN A 355 -41.48 -26.83 9.97
C ASN A 355 -41.54 -27.63 11.27
N SER A 356 -40.54 -28.48 11.55
CA SER A 356 -40.48 -29.25 12.80
C SER A 356 -40.13 -28.36 14.00
N GLU A 357 -39.25 -27.37 13.83
CA GLU A 357 -38.97 -26.37 14.87
C GLU A 357 -40.19 -25.48 15.17
N ILE A 358 -40.88 -25.02 14.13
CA ILE A 358 -42.11 -24.24 14.28
C ILE A 358 -43.17 -25.08 15.00
N LYS A 359 -43.35 -26.35 14.62
CA LYS A 359 -44.30 -27.27 15.24
C LYS A 359 -43.95 -27.56 16.70
N GLN A 360 -42.66 -27.69 17.05
CA GLN A 360 -42.19 -27.84 18.43
C GLN A 360 -42.45 -26.58 19.26
N LYS A 361 -42.24 -25.37 18.70
CA LYS A 361 -42.58 -24.11 19.39
C LYS A 361 -44.09 -24.00 19.64
N PHE A 362 -44.92 -24.39 18.67
CA PHE A 362 -46.38 -24.44 18.86
C PHE A 362 -46.82 -25.50 19.87
N GLN A 363 -46.16 -26.68 19.89
CA GLN A 363 -46.43 -27.71 20.90
C GLN A 363 -46.06 -27.23 22.30
N ARG A 364 -44.89 -26.63 22.50
CA ARG A 364 -44.51 -26.04 23.79
C ARG A 364 -45.49 -24.97 24.24
N ALA A 365 -45.91 -24.08 23.34
CA ALA A 365 -46.89 -23.05 23.66
C ALA A 365 -48.28 -23.62 24.01
N MET A 366 -48.67 -24.75 23.39
CA MET A 366 -49.90 -25.47 23.75
C MET A 366 -49.78 -26.22 25.08
N GLU A 367 -48.64 -26.86 25.34
CA GLU A 367 -48.34 -27.54 26.60
C GLU A 367 -48.32 -26.54 27.77
N GLU A 368 -47.67 -25.39 27.60
CA GLU A 368 -47.63 -24.30 28.57
C GLU A 368 -49.02 -23.69 28.82
N TYR A 369 -49.87 -23.61 27.80
CA TYR A 369 -51.26 -23.19 27.96
C TYR A 369 -52.12 -24.23 28.71
N ILE A 370 -51.88 -25.53 28.47
CA ILE A 370 -52.57 -26.62 29.16
C ILE A 370 -52.13 -26.71 30.63
N GLU A 371 -50.84 -26.56 30.93
CA GLU A 371 -50.33 -26.48 32.30
C GLU A 371 -50.94 -25.30 33.06
N ARG A 372 -50.95 -24.11 32.45
CA ARG A 372 -51.56 -22.93 33.08
C ARG A 372 -53.06 -23.07 33.29
N THR A 373 -53.78 -23.82 32.46
CA THR A 373 -55.22 -24.06 32.65
C THR A 373 -55.53 -25.18 33.65
N GLN A 374 -54.59 -26.10 33.89
CA GLN A 374 -54.67 -27.09 34.96
C GLN A 374 -54.40 -26.50 36.36
N GLU A 375 -53.65 -25.40 36.47
CA GLU A 375 -53.48 -24.67 37.75
C GLU A 375 -54.73 -23.88 38.20
N TYR A 376 -55.72 -23.68 37.33
CA TYR A 376 -56.98 -22.97 37.64
C TYR A 376 -58.18 -23.90 37.88
N LEU A 377 -57.98 -25.22 37.88
CA LEU A 377 -58.96 -26.26 38.22
C LEU A 377 -58.63 -26.86 39.59
#